data_AF-A0A966T9Z8-F1
#
_entry.id   AF-A0A966T9Z8-F1
#
_cell.length_a   1.000
_cell.length_b   1.000
_cell.length_c   1.000
_cell.angle_alpha   90.00
_cell.angle_beta   90.00
_cell.angle_gamma   90.00
#
_symmetry.space_group_name_H-M   'P 1'
#
loop_
_entity.id
_entity.type
_entity.pdbx_description
1 polymer ?
#
loop_
_entity_poly.entity_id
_entity_poly.type
_entity_poly.pdbx_seq_one_letter_code
_entity_poly.pdbx_strand_id
1 'polypeptide(L)' 'MCAIAAPEIFGSDEIGNAKLLITGDVPVALHGKARRAESNCPERAITITE' A
#
# COMPACT_ATOMS: atom_id res chain seq x y z
N MET A 1 -0.94 5.78 7.82
CA MET A 1 -1.97 4.75 7.54
C MET A 1 -2.00 4.52 6.03
N CYS A 2 -1.56 3.37 5.54
CA CYS A 2 -1.33 3.11 4.11
C CYS A 2 -2.60 3.23 3.24
N ALA A 3 -3.75 2.77 3.74
CA ALA A 3 -5.04 2.93 3.08
C ALA A 3 -5.48 4.40 2.91
N ILE A 4 -4.98 5.33 3.74
CA ILE A 4 -5.22 6.78 3.54
C ILE A 4 -4.30 7.32 2.44
N ALA A 5 -3.04 6.85 2.40
CA ALA A 5 -2.06 7.31 1.41
C ALA A 5 -2.32 6.77 0.00
N ALA A 6 -2.84 5.55 -0.09
CA ALA A 6 -3.08 4.83 -1.34
C ALA A 6 -4.28 3.86 -1.19
N PRO A 7 -5.51 4.37 -1.07
CA PRO A 7 -6.72 3.56 -0.89
C PRO A 7 -6.99 2.61 -2.06
N GLU A 8 -6.45 2.89 -3.24
CA GLU A 8 -6.57 2.00 -4.40
C GLU A 8 -5.66 0.77 -4.30
N ILE A 9 -4.63 0.82 -3.45
CA ILE A 9 -3.61 -0.24 -3.29
C ILE A 9 -3.85 -1.03 -2.00
N PHE A 10 -4.21 -0.34 -0.91
CA PHE A 10 -4.33 -0.92 0.42
C PHE A 10 -5.74 -0.75 0.99
N GLY A 11 -6.27 -1.82 1.56
CA GLY A 11 -7.42 -1.83 2.45
C GLY A 11 -7.06 -2.45 3.80
N SER A 12 -8.07 -2.92 4.53
CA SER A 12 -7.91 -3.63 5.80
C SER A 12 -8.48 -5.05 5.72
N ASP A 13 -7.84 -5.99 6.41
CA ASP A 13 -8.41 -7.31 6.69
C ASP A 13 -9.41 -7.27 7.86
N GLU A 14 -9.93 -8.44 8.25
CA GLU A 14 -10.97 -8.60 9.27
C GLU A 14 -10.54 -8.16 10.68
N ILE A 15 -9.23 -8.09 10.95
CA ILE A 15 -8.67 -7.69 12.24
C ILE A 15 -7.94 -6.34 12.17
N GLY A 16 -8.02 -5.64 11.03
CA GLY A 16 -7.54 -4.28 10.85
C GLY A 16 -6.11 -4.15 10.30
N ASN A 17 -5.44 -5.24 9.91
CA ASN A 17 -4.14 -5.14 9.26
C ASN A 17 -4.28 -4.66 7.82
N ALA A 18 -3.25 -4.00 7.31
CA ALA A 18 -3.21 -3.62 5.91
C ALA A 18 -3.22 -4.85 4.99
N LYS A 19 -4.07 -4.82 3.96
CA LYS A 19 -4.16 -5.86 2.92
C LYS A 19 -4.06 -5.23 1.53
N LEU A 20 -3.34 -5.87 0.61
CA LEU A 20 -3.29 -5.46 -0.79
C LEU A 20 -4.65 -5.69 -1.47
N LEU A 21 -5.13 -4.68 -2.21
CA LEU A 21 -6.33 -4.74 -3.03
C LEU A 21 -6.04 -5.08 -4.49
N ILE A 22 -4.81 -4.82 -4.93
CA ILE A 22 -4.33 -5.15 -6.28
C ILE A 22 -3.55 -6.45 -6.22
N THR A 23 -3.86 -7.37 -7.13
CA THR A 23 -3.08 -8.58 -7.38
C THR A 23 -2.17 -8.37 -8.58
N GLY A 24 -0.89 -8.69 -8.46
CA GLY A 24 0.10 -8.46 -9.51
C GLY A 24 0.69 -7.06 -9.46
N ASP A 25 1.13 -6.54 -10.61
CA ASP A 25 1.85 -5.28 -10.69
C ASP A 25 0.97 -4.07 -10.39
N VAL A 26 1.50 -3.14 -9.59
CA VAL A 26 0.86 -1.85 -9.35
C VAL A 26 0.91 -1.01 -10.63
N PRO A 27 -0.21 -0.48 -11.13
CA PRO A 27 -0.23 0.41 -12.29
C PRO A 27 0.71 1.61 -12.11
N VAL A 28 1.38 2.03 -13.19
CA VAL A 28 2.35 3.15 -13.18
C VAL A 28 1.77 4.43 -12.56
N ALA A 29 0.50 4.73 -12.86
CA ALA A 29 -0.19 5.90 -12.30
C ALA A 29 -0.29 5.88 -10.75
N LEU A 30 -0.18 4.71 -10.13
CA LEU A 30 -0.25 4.50 -8.68
C LEU A 30 1.12 4.35 -8.02
N HIS A 31 2.23 4.28 -8.77
CA HIS A 31 3.58 4.10 -8.21
C HIS A 31 3.95 5.20 -7.19
N GLY A 32 3.60 6.45 -7.47
CA GLY A 32 3.85 7.55 -6.53
C GLY A 32 3.08 7.38 -5.21
N LYS A 33 1.85 6.85 -5.28
CA LYS A 33 1.04 6.54 -4.09
C LYS A 33 1.62 5.34 -3.32
N ALA A 34 2.10 4.31 -4.02
CA ALA A 34 2.78 3.16 -3.42
C ALA A 34 4.01 3.58 -2.61
N ARG A 35 4.91 4.38 -3.21
CA ARG A 35 6.11 4.92 -2.52
C ARG A 35 5.74 5.80 -1.33
N ARG A 36 4.70 6.62 -1.45
CA ARG A 36 4.20 7.43 -0.32
C ARG A 36 3.65 6.55 0.82
N ALA A 37 2.94 5.47 0.50
CA ALA A 37 2.40 4.58 1.51
C ALA A 37 3.52 3.82 2.25
N GLU A 38 4.53 3.36 1.52
CA GLU A 38 5.72 2.71 2.08
C GLU A 38 6.49 3.66 3.02
N SER A 39 6.86 4.85 2.54
CA SER A 39 7.61 5.84 3.33
C SER A 39 6.88 6.32 4.59
N ASN A 40 5.54 6.29 4.59
CA ASN A 40 4.72 6.69 5.74
C ASN A 40 4.33 5.52 6.65
N CYS A 41 4.82 4.31 6.42
CA CYS A 41 4.52 3.17 7.28
C CYS A 41 5.40 3.21 8.54
N PRO A 42 4.85 3.50 9.73
CA PRO A 42 5.66 3.57 10.96
C PRO A 42 6.32 2.23 11.30
N GLU A 43 5.64 1.13 10.98
CA GLU A 43 6.10 -0.24 11.23
C GLU A 43 7.04 -0.78 10.13
N ARG A 44 7.28 -0.04 9.04
CA ARG A 44 8.06 -0.47 7.87
C ARG A 44 7.61 -1.83 7.28
N ALA A 45 6.31 -2.09 7.34
CA ALA A 45 5.71 -3.36 6.92
C ALA A 45 5.43 -3.43 5.40
N ILE A 46 5.73 -2.37 4.64
CA ILE A 46 5.48 -2.28 3.20
C ILE A 46 6.82 -2.36 2.48
N THR A 47 6.92 -3.23 1.48
CA THR A 47 8.09 -3.37 0.62
C THR A 47 7.67 -3.17 -0.82
N ILE A 48 8.51 -2.50 -1.61
CA ILE A 48 8.35 -2.35 -3.05
C ILE A 48 9.44 -3.16 -3.73
N THR A 49 9.05 -4.02 -4.66
CA THR A 49 9.94 -4.81 -5.53
C THR A 49 9.80 -4.32 -6.98
N GLU A 50 10.90 -4.38 -7.73
CA GLU A 50 10.97 -3.99 -9.16
C GLU A 50 11.07 -5.22 -10.06
#